data_AF-A0A938WSW8-F1
#
_entry.id   AF-A0A938WSW8-F1
#
_cell.length_a   1.000
_cell.length_b   1.000
_cell.length_c   1.000
_cell.angle_alpha   90.00
_cell.angle_beta   90.00
_cell.angle_gamma   90.00
#
_symmetry.space_group_name_H-M   'P 1'
#
loop_
_entity.id
_entity.type
_entity.pdbx_description
1 polymer ?
#
loop_
_entity_poly.entity_id
_entity_poly.type
_entity_poly.pdbx_seq_one_letter_code
_entity_poly.pdbx_strand_id
1 'polypeptide(L)'
;MKSIDKKALTLKTLNKSNIWDVQENDIFRMLESGEKDADMKENLRHYIDIIKSAFEFEEVKTDRPEVIKKYEARGFKVGDMHTGDSQDTKIAVKKRPIMRVTDLTYENIRHITAEKLMEVIDRNFGGGWDSLSQSIQDIIQSGFDISTTTLPKDRLHKPGGMYEKKVADGFSVLEIPKGAWVEAIFAKLKPETEKPRLKFGQDDSNKYNDDDENEDEDLPEIDDKYDDSDDDDEFDEDKLTEESYRTTIEENPEDLELAADDVTDDDDY
;
A
#
# COMPACT_ATOMS: atom_id res chain seq x y z
N MET A 1 -1.32 -16.73 17.14
CA MET A 1 -0.08 -16.59 16.35
C MET A 1 0.03 -17.79 15.41
N LYS A 2 -0.37 -17.65 14.15
CA LYS A 2 -0.11 -18.67 13.15
C LYS A 2 1.32 -18.47 12.68
N SER A 3 2.16 -19.46 12.98
CA SER A 3 3.50 -19.61 12.44
C SER A 3 3.37 -19.75 10.93
N ILE A 4 3.56 -18.65 10.19
CA ILE A 4 3.85 -18.76 8.76
C ILE A 4 5.14 -19.55 8.69
N ASP A 5 5.09 -20.69 8.01
CA ASP A 5 6.24 -21.55 7.75
C ASP A 5 7.42 -20.67 7.33
N LYS A 6 8.43 -20.58 8.20
CA LYS A 6 9.72 -19.99 7.88
C LYS A 6 10.40 -20.89 6.85
N LYS A 7 9.94 -20.85 5.59
CA LYS A 7 10.82 -21.08 4.45
C LYS A 7 12.00 -20.15 4.71
N ALA A 8 13.18 -20.74 4.87
CA ALA A 8 14.39 -19.98 5.16
C ALA A 8 14.48 -18.82 4.17
N LEU A 9 14.29 -17.58 4.65
CA LEU A 9 14.43 -16.41 3.82
C LEU A 9 15.89 -16.38 3.36
N THR A 10 16.09 -16.55 2.06
CA THR A 10 17.39 -16.41 1.41
C THR A 10 17.36 -15.15 0.57
N LEU A 11 18.54 -14.62 0.20
CA LEU A 11 18.63 -13.52 -0.76
C LEU A 11 17.83 -13.82 -2.04
N LYS A 12 17.82 -15.07 -2.50
CA LYS A 12 17.08 -15.52 -3.70
C LYS A 12 15.57 -15.34 -3.59
N THR A 13 15.01 -15.42 -2.39
CA THR A 13 13.58 -15.26 -2.11
C THR A 13 13.20 -13.85 -1.67
N LEU A 14 14.18 -12.95 -1.57
CA LEU A 14 14.00 -11.58 -1.12
C LEU A 14 13.36 -10.75 -2.24
N ASN A 15 12.29 -10.03 -1.90
CA ASN A 15 11.61 -9.12 -2.80
C ASN A 15 11.24 -7.84 -2.04
N LYS A 16 10.71 -6.83 -2.75
CA LYS A 16 10.37 -5.52 -2.17
C LYS A 16 9.25 -5.55 -1.11
N SER A 17 8.44 -6.61 -1.06
CA SER A 17 7.45 -6.83 0.00
C SER A 17 8.09 -7.52 1.20
N ASN A 18 8.68 -8.71 0.99
CA ASN A 18 9.23 -9.56 2.04
C ASN A 18 10.37 -8.90 2.83
N ILE A 19 11.11 -7.96 2.22
CA ILE A 19 12.14 -7.20 2.92
C ILE A 19 11.59 -6.45 4.15
N TRP A 20 10.32 -6.06 4.16
CA TRP A 20 9.73 -5.37 5.30
C TRP A 20 9.50 -6.28 6.52
N ASP A 21 9.40 -7.60 6.33
CA ASP A 21 9.33 -8.59 7.43
C ASP A 21 10.71 -8.98 7.97
N VAL A 22 11.77 -8.71 7.21
CA VAL A 22 13.14 -9.04 7.57
C VAL A 22 13.62 -8.19 8.76
N GLN A 23 14.49 -8.77 9.57
CA GLN A 23 15.25 -8.06 10.60
C GLN A 23 16.69 -7.82 10.16
N GLU A 24 17.39 -6.86 10.75
CA GLU A 24 18.79 -6.57 10.39
C GLU A 24 19.68 -7.81 10.57
N ASN A 25 19.38 -8.65 11.57
CA ASN A 25 20.12 -9.88 11.83
C ASN A 25 19.98 -10.90 10.68
N ASP A 26 18.81 -10.97 10.06
CA ASP A 26 18.54 -11.87 8.94
C ASP A 26 19.22 -11.37 7.66
N ILE A 27 19.43 -10.05 7.50
CA ILE A 27 20.22 -9.48 6.39
C ILE A 27 21.66 -9.99 6.43
N PHE A 28 22.31 -9.98 7.60
CA PHE A 28 23.69 -10.50 7.73
C PHE A 28 23.76 -11.99 7.37
N ARG A 29 22.81 -12.80 7.87
CA ARG A 29 22.73 -14.23 7.52
C ARG A 29 22.50 -14.47 6.03
N MET A 30 21.63 -13.67 5.43
CA MET A 30 21.34 -13.75 4.01
C MET A 30 22.57 -13.40 3.17
N LEU A 31 23.31 -12.35 3.53
CA LEU A 31 24.56 -11.96 2.87
C LEU A 31 25.65 -13.04 3.00
N GLU A 32 25.84 -13.60 4.20
CA GLU A 32 26.79 -14.70 4.44
C GLU A 32 26.41 -15.97 3.66
N SER A 33 25.12 -16.28 3.56
CA SER A 33 24.64 -17.42 2.77
C SER A 33 24.80 -17.21 1.26
N GLY A 34 24.64 -15.98 0.78
CA GLY A 34 24.79 -15.62 -0.62
C GLY A 34 26.24 -15.62 -1.08
N GLU A 35 27.18 -15.36 -0.19
CA GLU A 35 28.62 -15.38 -0.51
C GLU A 35 29.11 -16.75 -1.02
N LYS A 36 28.53 -17.84 -0.51
CA LYS A 36 28.93 -19.21 -0.85
C LYS A 36 28.48 -19.67 -2.24
N ASP A 37 27.73 -18.83 -2.95
CA ASP A 37 27.05 -19.18 -4.19
C ASP A 37 27.54 -18.26 -5.32
N ALA A 38 28.24 -18.83 -6.31
CA ALA A 38 29.02 -18.08 -7.30
C ALA A 38 28.15 -17.18 -8.21
N ASP A 39 26.90 -17.58 -8.45
CA ASP A 39 25.92 -16.83 -9.26
C ASP A 39 25.37 -15.59 -8.53
N MET A 40 25.70 -15.42 -7.24
CA MET A 40 25.18 -14.34 -6.41
C MET A 40 25.99 -13.05 -6.51
N LYS A 41 27.26 -13.09 -6.94
CA LYS A 41 28.08 -11.87 -7.08
C LYS A 41 27.48 -10.89 -8.09
N GLU A 42 26.88 -11.39 -9.18
CA GLU A 42 26.21 -10.56 -10.20
C GLU A 42 24.85 -10.04 -9.72
N ASN A 43 24.10 -10.85 -8.96
CA ASN A 43 22.80 -10.49 -8.42
C ASN A 43 22.87 -9.67 -7.11
N LEU A 44 24.04 -9.58 -6.48
CA LEU A 44 24.26 -8.88 -5.21
C LEU A 44 23.84 -7.42 -5.30
N ARG A 45 24.11 -6.74 -6.42
CA ARG A 45 23.70 -5.34 -6.62
C ARG A 45 22.18 -5.19 -6.59
N HIS A 46 21.46 -6.13 -7.20
CA HIS A 46 20.00 -6.14 -7.20
C HIS A 46 19.45 -6.41 -5.79
N TYR A 47 20.02 -7.37 -5.06
CA TYR A 47 19.61 -7.63 -3.69
C TYR A 47 19.92 -6.46 -2.74
N ILE A 48 21.06 -5.80 -2.90
CA ILE A 48 21.40 -4.58 -2.15
C ILE A 48 20.39 -3.48 -2.46
N ASP A 49 19.94 -3.34 -3.71
CA ASP A 49 18.92 -2.35 -4.07
C ASP A 49 17.57 -2.65 -3.41
N ILE A 50 17.15 -3.92 -3.39
CA ILE A 50 15.96 -4.34 -2.63
C ILE A 50 16.13 -4.05 -1.14
N ILE A 51 17.29 -4.35 -0.55
CA ILE A 51 17.57 -4.05 0.87
C ILE A 51 17.49 -2.55 1.10
N LYS A 52 18.07 -1.73 0.21
CA LYS A 52 18.06 -0.25 0.29
C LYS A 52 16.67 0.38 0.21
N SER A 53 15.67 -0.35 -0.30
CA SER A 53 14.29 0.13 -0.30
C SER A 53 13.71 0.26 1.12
N ALA A 54 14.02 -0.68 2.02
CA ALA A 54 13.47 -0.73 3.38
C ALA A 54 14.53 -0.53 4.49
N PHE A 55 15.81 -0.60 4.16
CA PHE A 55 16.93 -0.45 5.10
C PHE A 55 17.91 0.60 4.61
N GLU A 56 18.53 1.31 5.54
CA GLU A 56 19.77 2.04 5.29
C GLU A 56 20.92 1.03 5.32
N PHE A 57 21.67 0.96 4.22
CA PHE A 57 22.80 0.05 4.05
C PHE A 57 24.06 0.88 3.79
N GLU A 58 25.03 0.82 4.71
CA GLU A 58 26.31 1.51 4.62
C GLU A 58 27.49 0.56 4.82
N GLU A 59 28.53 0.70 3.99
CA GLU A 59 29.79 -0.01 4.17
C GLU A 59 30.73 0.79 5.08
N VAL A 60 31.16 0.16 6.18
CA VAL A 60 32.10 0.73 7.15
C VAL A 60 33.53 0.51 6.64
N LYS A 61 34.03 1.49 5.90
CA LYS A 61 35.41 1.48 5.33
C LYS A 61 36.52 1.54 6.37
N THR A 62 36.20 1.85 7.62
CA THR A 62 37.20 2.02 8.70
C THR A 62 36.73 1.28 9.94
N ASP A 63 37.36 0.13 10.18
CA ASP A 63 37.14 -0.68 11.38
C ASP A 63 37.79 -0.02 12.61
N ARG A 64 37.14 1.04 13.11
CA ARG A 64 37.50 1.70 14.37
C ARG A 64 36.34 1.57 15.35
N PRO A 65 36.60 1.25 16.62
CA PRO A 65 35.55 1.14 17.64
C PRO A 65 34.79 2.46 17.84
N GLU A 66 35.42 3.61 17.58
CA GLU A 66 34.74 4.92 17.60
C GLU A 66 33.71 5.08 16.48
N VAL A 67 33.98 4.53 15.29
CA VAL A 67 33.08 4.58 14.15
C VAL A 67 31.91 3.64 14.37
N ILE A 68 32.17 2.43 14.87
CA ILE A 68 31.12 1.47 15.25
C ILE A 68 30.21 2.08 16.31
N LYS A 69 30.77 2.68 17.37
CA LYS A 69 29.97 3.38 18.40
C LYS A 69 29.13 4.53 17.83
N LYS A 70 29.62 5.26 16.83
CA LYS A 70 28.83 6.30 16.14
C LYS A 70 27.68 5.71 15.33
N TYR A 71 27.90 4.58 14.67
CA TYR A 71 26.86 3.85 13.95
C TYR A 71 25.80 3.26 14.90
N GLU A 72 26.23 2.62 15.98
CA GLU A 72 25.35 2.10 17.04
C GLU A 72 24.55 3.23 17.71
N ALA A 73 25.18 4.38 18.00
CA ALA A 73 24.50 5.54 18.56
C ALA A 73 23.44 6.14 17.60
N ARG A 74 23.59 5.92 16.30
CA ARG A 74 22.60 6.29 15.26
C ARG A 74 21.54 5.19 15.04
N GLY A 75 21.64 4.06 15.74
CA GLY A 75 20.73 2.92 15.66
C GLY A 75 21.06 1.92 14.55
N PHE A 76 22.26 1.95 13.97
CA PHE A 76 22.71 0.93 13.03
C PHE A 76 23.23 -0.29 13.77
N LYS A 77 22.93 -1.47 13.25
CA LYS A 77 23.65 -2.69 13.61
C LYS A 77 24.81 -2.87 12.66
N VAL A 78 26.00 -3.11 13.20
CA VAL A 78 27.20 -3.39 12.41
C VAL A 78 27.44 -4.89 12.44
N GLY A 79 27.65 -5.48 11.27
CA GLY A 79 28.02 -6.88 11.09
C GLY A 79 29.18 -7.01 10.12
N ASP A 80 29.92 -8.11 10.21
CA ASP A 80 30.99 -8.44 9.28
C ASP A 80 30.39 -9.11 8.04
N MET A 81 30.74 -8.63 6.85
CA MET A 81 30.47 -9.30 5.58
C MET A 81 31.80 -9.73 4.97
N HIS A 82 31.99 -11.04 4.88
CA HIS A 82 33.10 -11.58 4.10
C HIS A 82 32.68 -11.48 2.62
N THR A 83 33.56 -10.92 1.80
CA THR A 83 33.44 -10.99 0.34
C THR A 83 34.68 -11.72 -0.10
N GLY A 84 34.53 -13.00 -0.45
CA GLY A 84 35.56 -14.04 -0.56
C GLY A 84 36.85 -13.79 -1.35
N ASP A 85 37.24 -12.56 -1.69
CA ASP A 85 38.53 -12.21 -2.28
C ASP A 85 39.23 -10.98 -1.65
N SER A 86 38.60 -10.20 -0.76
CA SER A 86 39.27 -9.07 -0.10
C SER A 86 38.53 -8.57 1.13
N GLN A 87 39.29 -8.42 2.23
CA GLN A 87 39.01 -7.75 3.50
C GLN A 87 37.57 -7.88 4.04
N ASP A 88 37.46 -8.44 5.25
CA ASP A 88 36.25 -8.36 6.09
C ASP A 88 35.68 -6.94 6.03
N THR A 89 34.59 -6.77 5.27
CA THR A 89 33.98 -5.47 5.08
C THR A 89 32.86 -5.37 6.09
N LYS A 90 33.06 -4.52 7.09
CA LYS A 90 31.99 -4.25 8.05
C LYS A 90 30.87 -3.51 7.34
N ILE A 91 29.64 -3.98 7.50
CA ILE A 91 28.44 -3.35 6.96
C ILE A 91 27.55 -2.90 8.12
N ALA A 92 27.08 -1.67 8.06
CA ALA A 92 26.11 -1.08 8.96
C ALA A 92 24.74 -1.14 8.29
N VAL A 93 23.78 -1.78 8.95
CA VAL A 93 22.41 -1.93 8.46
C VAL A 93 21.45 -1.39 9.51
N LYS A 94 20.48 -0.59 9.07
CA LYS A 94 19.43 -0.03 9.93
C LYS A 94 18.09 -0.07 9.21
N LYS A 95 17.06 -0.64 9.84
CA LYS A 95 15.71 -0.62 9.28
C LYS A 95 15.18 0.81 9.23
N ARG A 96 14.66 1.23 8.07
CA ARG A 96 14.03 2.55 7.95
C ARG A 96 12.73 2.53 8.74
N PRO A 97 12.58 3.39 9.76
CA PRO A 97 11.35 3.43 10.52
C PRO A 97 10.27 4.11 9.67
N ILE A 98 9.08 3.52 9.61
CA ILE A 98 7.90 4.16 9.03
C ILE A 98 7.37 5.12 10.08
N MET A 99 7.66 6.41 9.91
CA MET A 99 7.29 7.47 10.86
C MET A 99 6.27 8.42 10.26
N ARG A 100 6.23 8.51 8.93
CA ARG A 100 5.32 9.39 8.20
C ARG A 100 4.34 8.61 7.35
N VAL A 101 3.15 9.20 7.14
CA VAL A 101 2.17 8.66 6.19
C VAL A 101 2.72 8.65 4.77
N THR A 102 3.68 9.53 4.46
CA THR A 102 4.42 9.56 3.19
C THR A 102 5.41 8.41 3.04
N ASP A 103 5.79 7.76 4.14
CA ASP A 103 6.69 6.60 4.11
C ASP A 103 5.90 5.30 3.83
N LEU A 104 4.57 5.35 3.81
CA LEU A 104 3.71 4.21 3.51
C LEU A 104 3.70 3.92 2.00
N THR A 105 3.78 2.64 1.67
CA THR A 105 3.73 2.12 0.31
C THR A 105 2.82 0.90 0.26
N TYR A 106 2.36 0.54 -0.94
CA TYR A 106 1.58 -0.69 -1.14
C TYR A 106 2.32 -1.97 -0.71
N GLU A 107 3.65 -1.90 -0.69
CA GLU A 107 4.51 -3.02 -0.28
C GLU A 107 4.61 -3.10 1.24
N ASN A 108 4.77 -1.97 1.95
CA ASN A 108 5.03 -2.00 3.39
C ASN A 108 3.77 -2.01 4.27
N ILE A 109 2.63 -1.56 3.74
CA ILE A 109 1.41 -1.37 4.53
C ILE A 109 0.91 -2.69 5.15
N ARG A 110 1.17 -3.83 4.50
CA ARG A 110 0.78 -5.15 5.01
C ARG A 110 1.71 -5.70 6.09
N HIS A 111 2.91 -5.14 6.20
CA HIS A 111 3.95 -5.57 7.14
C HIS A 111 4.02 -4.72 8.41
N ILE A 112 3.19 -3.68 8.52
CA ILE A 112 3.04 -2.88 9.75
C ILE A 112 1.86 -3.36 10.58
N THR A 113 1.92 -3.14 11.90
CA THR A 113 0.78 -3.42 12.78
C THR A 113 -0.24 -2.27 12.74
N ALA A 114 -1.49 -2.56 13.11
CA ALA A 114 -2.54 -1.54 13.24
C ALA A 114 -2.15 -0.45 14.25
N GLU A 115 -1.51 -0.81 15.35
CA GLU A 115 -0.95 0.14 16.32
C GLU A 115 0.07 1.07 15.68
N LYS A 116 1.00 0.51 14.88
CA LYS A 116 2.02 1.32 14.22
C LYS A 116 1.42 2.26 13.18
N LEU A 117 0.40 1.81 12.45
CA LEU A 117 -0.36 2.66 11.55
C LEU A 117 -1.00 3.84 12.30
N MET A 118 -1.63 3.59 13.45
CA MET A 118 -2.22 4.65 14.26
C MET A 118 -1.19 5.69 14.72
N GLU A 119 -0.02 5.25 15.21
CA GLU A 119 1.06 6.17 15.57
C GLU A 119 1.50 7.05 14.39
N VAL A 120 1.56 6.46 13.19
CA VAL A 120 1.96 7.18 11.98
C VAL A 120 0.88 8.20 11.60
N ILE A 121 -0.40 7.84 11.65
CA ILE A 121 -1.50 8.77 11.35
C ILE A 121 -1.53 9.93 12.36
N ASP A 122 -1.44 9.63 13.66
CA ASP A 122 -1.44 10.61 14.75
C ASP A 122 -0.30 11.62 14.60
N ARG A 123 0.92 11.10 14.35
CA ARG A 123 2.13 11.91 14.22
C ARG A 123 2.16 12.82 13.01
N ASN A 124 1.42 12.52 11.94
CA ASN A 124 1.51 13.33 10.73
C ASN A 124 0.76 14.62 10.85
N PHE A 125 -0.50 14.66 11.28
CA PHE A 125 -1.18 15.96 11.38
C PHE A 125 -2.28 16.10 12.42
N GLY A 126 -2.67 15.06 13.16
CA GLY A 126 -3.85 15.16 14.06
C GLY A 126 -5.10 15.73 13.37
N GLY A 127 -5.14 15.71 12.03
CA GLY A 127 -6.17 16.35 11.21
C GLY A 127 -7.34 15.42 10.91
N GLY A 128 -7.23 14.16 11.34
CA GLY A 128 -8.18 13.12 11.00
C GLY A 128 -7.81 12.35 9.75
N TRP A 129 -8.63 11.36 9.42
CA TRP A 129 -8.48 10.53 8.23
C TRP A 129 -8.62 11.34 6.94
N ASP A 130 -9.57 12.26 6.89
CA ASP A 130 -9.86 13.09 5.71
C ASP A 130 -8.72 14.08 5.39
N SER A 131 -7.78 14.29 6.31
CA SER A 131 -6.59 15.12 6.07
C SER A 131 -5.50 14.40 5.25
N LEU A 132 -5.58 13.08 5.14
CA LEU A 132 -4.64 12.28 4.34
C LEU A 132 -4.98 12.42 2.86
N SER A 133 -3.97 12.47 1.99
CA SER A 133 -4.19 12.47 0.55
C SER A 133 -4.86 11.16 0.11
N GLN A 134 -5.66 11.21 -0.96
CA GLN A 134 -6.35 10.03 -1.50
C GLN A 134 -5.39 8.86 -1.75
N SER A 135 -4.21 9.14 -2.31
CA SER A 135 -3.18 8.13 -2.54
C SER A 135 -2.75 7.39 -1.26
N ILE A 136 -2.63 8.10 -0.13
CA ILE A 136 -2.25 7.51 1.16
C ILE A 136 -3.43 6.74 1.73
N GLN A 137 -4.65 7.28 1.63
CA GLN A 137 -5.86 6.58 2.04
C GLN A 137 -6.01 5.26 1.29
N ASP A 138 -5.78 5.24 -0.03
CA ASP A 138 -5.84 4.05 -0.88
C ASP A 138 -4.78 3.01 -0.48
N ILE A 139 -3.54 3.44 -0.23
CA ILE A 139 -2.47 2.58 0.28
C ILE A 139 -2.90 1.94 1.59
N ILE A 140 -3.38 2.72 2.55
CA ILE A 140 -3.81 2.21 3.86
C ILE A 140 -4.99 1.25 3.70
N GLN A 141 -6.01 1.61 2.92
CA GLN A 141 -7.17 0.77 2.66
C GLN A 141 -6.80 -0.52 1.90
N SER A 142 -5.67 -0.57 1.20
CA SER A 142 -5.21 -1.80 0.54
C SER A 142 -4.70 -2.87 1.51
N GLY A 143 -4.22 -2.46 2.70
CA GLY A 143 -3.68 -3.33 3.75
C GLY A 143 -4.53 -3.40 5.02
N PHE A 144 -5.39 -2.41 5.24
CA PHE A 144 -6.22 -2.27 6.44
C PHE A 144 -7.68 -2.03 6.08
N ASP A 145 -8.55 -2.54 6.94
CA ASP A 145 -9.94 -2.14 7.02
C ASP A 145 -10.01 -0.92 7.93
N ILE A 146 -10.37 0.22 7.35
CA ILE A 146 -10.43 1.50 8.04
C ILE A 146 -11.88 1.93 8.16
N SER A 147 -12.24 2.45 9.33
CA SER A 147 -13.52 3.09 9.54
C SER A 147 -13.36 4.28 10.46
N THR A 148 -13.94 5.42 10.09
CA THR A 148 -13.86 6.65 10.87
C THR A 148 -15.23 6.98 11.45
N THR A 149 -15.25 7.66 12.59
CA THR A 149 -16.48 8.22 13.16
C THR A 149 -16.15 9.47 13.95
N THR A 150 -17.02 10.47 13.87
CA THR A 150 -16.85 11.73 14.60
C THR A 150 -18.03 11.91 15.53
N LEU A 151 -17.80 11.80 16.83
CA LEU A 151 -18.83 11.89 17.86
C LEU A 151 -18.29 12.66 19.07
N PRO A 152 -19.16 13.25 19.91
CA PRO A 152 -18.72 13.79 21.20
C PRO A 152 -18.15 12.67 22.08
N LYS A 153 -17.13 12.97 22.88
CA LYS A 153 -16.41 11.99 23.72
C LYS A 153 -17.36 11.14 24.57
N ASP A 154 -18.37 11.77 25.17
CA ASP A 154 -19.37 11.09 26.03
C ASP A 154 -20.25 10.11 25.27
N ARG A 155 -20.42 10.30 23.95
CA ARG A 155 -21.19 9.38 23.10
C ARG A 155 -20.32 8.27 22.53
N LEU A 156 -19.04 8.53 22.27
CA LEU A 156 -18.11 7.54 21.73
C LEU A 156 -17.91 6.36 22.70
N HIS A 157 -17.70 6.65 23.98
CA HIS A 157 -17.47 5.63 25.02
C HIS A 157 -18.75 5.14 25.73
N LYS A 158 -19.90 5.20 25.07
CA LYS A 158 -21.11 4.62 25.66
C LYS A 158 -20.94 3.10 25.81
N PRO A 159 -21.27 2.53 26.98
CA PRO A 159 -21.19 1.09 27.21
C PRO A 159 -22.11 0.34 26.24
N GLY A 160 -21.61 -0.71 25.60
CA GLY A 160 -22.29 -1.46 24.54
C GLY A 160 -22.35 -0.74 23.17
N GLY A 161 -21.67 0.41 23.04
CA GLY A 161 -21.63 1.22 21.83
C GLY A 161 -20.71 0.70 20.72
N MET A 162 -20.58 1.48 19.64
CA MET A 162 -19.73 1.14 18.48
C MET A 162 -18.26 0.95 18.86
N TYR A 163 -17.76 1.75 19.80
CA TYR A 163 -16.37 1.71 20.24
C TYR A 163 -16.00 0.33 20.80
N GLU A 164 -16.73 -0.15 21.81
CA GLU A 164 -16.45 -1.45 22.44
C GLU A 164 -16.62 -2.61 21.46
N LYS A 165 -17.62 -2.55 20.57
CA LYS A 165 -17.82 -3.57 19.54
C LYS A 165 -16.62 -3.66 18.59
N LYS A 166 -16.15 -2.52 18.07
CA LYS A 166 -14.99 -2.51 17.17
C LYS A 166 -13.70 -2.95 17.85
N VAL A 167 -13.49 -2.53 19.09
CA VAL A 167 -12.32 -2.99 19.87
C VAL A 167 -12.41 -4.50 20.11
N ALA A 168 -13.60 -5.03 20.43
CA ALA A 168 -13.82 -6.47 20.58
C ALA A 168 -13.65 -7.24 19.25
N ASP A 169 -13.99 -6.63 18.12
CA ASP A 169 -13.76 -7.16 16.78
C ASP A 169 -12.27 -7.13 16.37
N GLY A 170 -11.39 -6.58 17.21
CA GLY A 170 -9.94 -6.53 16.99
C GLY A 170 -9.47 -5.33 16.18
N PHE A 171 -10.25 -4.25 16.12
CA PHE A 171 -9.78 -2.98 15.57
C PHE A 171 -8.91 -2.25 16.60
N SER A 172 -7.78 -1.71 16.16
CA SER A 172 -7.08 -0.65 16.87
C SER A 172 -7.82 0.66 16.67
N VAL A 173 -7.79 1.55 17.66
CA VAL A 173 -8.48 2.84 17.62
C VAL A 173 -7.50 3.97 17.88
N LEU A 174 -7.65 5.05 17.12
CA LEU A 174 -6.95 6.32 17.32
C LEU A 174 -7.99 7.41 17.49
N GLU A 175 -7.94 8.09 18.64
CA GLU A 175 -8.83 9.19 18.97
C GLU A 175 -8.11 10.52 18.76
N ILE A 176 -8.66 11.33 17.86
CA ILE A 176 -8.15 12.64 17.53
C ILE A 176 -9.14 13.69 18.04
N PRO A 177 -8.74 14.55 18.99
CA PRO A 177 -9.62 15.60 19.50
C PRO A 177 -9.82 16.70 18.44
N LYS A 178 -11.07 16.92 18.05
CA LYS A 178 -11.52 17.99 17.13
C LYS A 178 -12.43 18.97 17.87
N GLY A 179 -11.85 19.77 18.76
CA GLY A 179 -12.59 20.72 19.59
C GLY A 179 -13.58 20.01 20.52
N ALA A 180 -14.88 20.24 20.34
CA ALA A 180 -15.94 19.58 21.12
C ALA A 180 -16.25 18.13 20.68
N TRP A 181 -15.65 17.68 19.57
CA TRP A 181 -15.85 16.36 18.98
C TRP A 181 -14.57 15.54 19.04
N VAL A 182 -14.71 14.22 19.01
CA VAL A 182 -13.59 13.28 18.88
C VAL A 182 -13.79 12.50 17.60
N GLU A 183 -12.79 12.54 16.73
CA GLU A 183 -12.72 11.61 15.60
C GLU A 183 -12.02 10.35 16.06
N ALA A 184 -12.73 9.22 16.01
CA ALA A 184 -12.15 7.91 16.23
C ALA A 184 -11.93 7.22 14.88
N ILE A 185 -10.67 6.94 14.59
CA ILE A 185 -10.23 6.14 13.44
C ILE A 185 -10.05 4.72 13.96
N PHE A 186 -10.73 3.77 13.34
CA PHE A 186 -10.59 2.34 13.62
C PHE A 186 -9.83 1.69 12.48
N ALA A 187 -8.80 0.91 12.80
CA ALA A 187 -8.00 0.19 11.82
C ALA A 187 -7.84 -1.28 12.21
N LYS A 188 -8.05 -2.18 11.26
CA LYS A 188 -7.81 -3.61 11.41
C LYS A 188 -7.04 -4.14 10.22
N LEU A 189 -5.99 -4.92 10.47
CA LEU A 189 -5.23 -5.55 9.39
C LEU A 189 -6.15 -6.42 8.53
N LYS A 190 -6.16 -6.18 7.21
CA LYS A 190 -6.84 -7.08 6.29
C LYS A 190 -6.08 -8.40 6.28
N PRO A 191 -6.76 -9.55 6.45
CA PRO A 191 -6.10 -10.83 6.29
C PRO A 191 -5.54 -10.93 4.88
N GLU A 192 -4.35 -11.50 4.71
CA GLU A 192 -3.81 -11.83 3.39
C GLU A 192 -4.75 -12.82 2.72
N THR A 193 -5.68 -12.33 1.91
CA THR A 193 -6.20 -13.12 0.83
C THR A 193 -5.04 -13.24 -0.15
N GLU A 194 -4.36 -14.39 -0.14
CA GLU A 194 -3.64 -14.86 -1.31
C GLU A 194 -4.59 -14.58 -2.48
N LYS A 195 -4.22 -13.64 -3.36
CA LYS A 195 -4.92 -13.52 -4.64
C LYS A 195 -4.95 -14.95 -5.17
N PRO A 196 -6.12 -15.58 -5.35
CA PRO A 196 -6.15 -16.89 -5.99
C PRO A 196 -5.49 -16.63 -7.34
N ARG A 197 -4.24 -17.08 -7.49
CA ARG A 197 -3.66 -17.29 -8.81
C ARG A 197 -4.73 -18.14 -9.47
N LEU A 198 -5.38 -17.63 -10.52
CA LEU A 198 -6.21 -18.46 -11.36
C LEU A 198 -5.31 -19.60 -11.82
N LYS A 199 -5.44 -20.74 -11.14
CA LYS A 199 -4.93 -22.00 -11.65
C LYS A 199 -5.88 -22.32 -12.77
N PHE A 200 -5.53 -21.92 -13.99
CA PHE A 200 -6.01 -22.64 -15.16
C PHE A 200 -5.65 -24.11 -14.90
N GLY A 201 -6.67 -24.92 -14.63
CA GLY A 201 -6.50 -26.32 -14.27
C GLY A 201 -5.82 -27.05 -15.41
N GLN A 202 -4.56 -27.41 -15.20
CA GLN A 202 -3.90 -28.42 -16.01
C GLN A 202 -4.37 -29.75 -15.42
N ASP A 203 -5.48 -30.25 -15.95
CA ASP A 203 -5.96 -31.60 -15.67
C ASP A 203 -5.21 -32.57 -16.58
N ASP A 204 -4.71 -33.63 -15.97
CA ASP A 204 -3.70 -34.54 -16.49
C ASP A 204 -4.41 -35.70 -17.19
N SER A 205 -4.67 -35.61 -18.51
CA SER A 205 -5.03 -36.78 -19.32
C SER A 205 -4.86 -36.56 -20.83
N ASN A 206 -3.66 -36.82 -21.37
CA ASN A 206 -3.46 -37.70 -22.53
C ASN A 206 -2.00 -37.68 -23.00
N LYS A 207 -1.30 -38.80 -22.82
CA LYS A 207 -0.28 -39.24 -23.77
C LYS A 207 -1.01 -39.87 -24.96
N TYR A 208 -0.69 -39.46 -26.18
CA TYR A 208 -0.41 -40.29 -27.37
C TYR A 208 -0.69 -39.51 -28.67
N ASN A 209 0.34 -39.47 -29.53
CA ASN A 209 0.37 -39.29 -30.99
C ASN A 209 -0.02 -37.90 -31.54
N ASP A 210 0.83 -37.19 -32.28
CA ASP A 210 1.51 -37.46 -33.57
C ASP A 210 0.53 -37.48 -34.75
N ASP A 211 0.90 -36.69 -35.77
CA ASP A 211 0.30 -36.48 -37.09
C ASP A 211 -1.09 -35.81 -37.21
N ASP A 212 -1.05 -34.61 -37.77
CA ASP A 212 -1.65 -34.21 -39.06
C ASP A 212 -3.09 -34.65 -39.42
N GLU A 213 -3.83 -33.64 -39.90
CA GLU A 213 -5.01 -33.66 -40.78
C GLU A 213 -6.45 -33.76 -40.23
N ASN A 214 -7.28 -32.83 -40.75
CA ASN A 214 -8.74 -32.88 -41.00
C ASN A 214 -9.67 -32.81 -39.76
N GLU A 215 -10.85 -32.20 -39.74
CA GLU A 215 -11.70 -31.45 -40.67
C GLU A 215 -12.86 -30.92 -39.79
N ASP A 216 -13.37 -29.73 -40.11
CA ASP A 216 -14.72 -29.19 -39.89
C ASP A 216 -15.60 -29.66 -38.71
N GLU A 217 -16.06 -28.69 -37.89
CA GLU A 217 -17.49 -28.52 -37.56
C GLU A 217 -17.76 -27.16 -36.86
N ASP A 218 -18.18 -26.18 -37.67
CA ASP A 218 -19.08 -25.04 -37.42
C ASP A 218 -19.03 -24.30 -36.05
N LEU A 219 -18.22 -23.23 -36.00
CA LEU A 219 -18.61 -22.01 -35.28
C LEU A 219 -19.13 -20.99 -36.30
N PRO A 220 -20.24 -20.28 -36.04
CA PRO A 220 -20.71 -19.22 -36.94
C PRO A 220 -19.65 -18.12 -37.05
N GLU A 221 -19.21 -17.86 -38.28
CA GLU A 221 -18.42 -16.67 -38.62
C GLU A 221 -19.19 -15.42 -38.18
N ILE A 222 -18.60 -14.67 -37.25
CA ILE A 222 -18.94 -13.27 -37.07
C ILE A 222 -18.39 -12.57 -38.31
N ASP A 223 -19.29 -12.07 -39.17
CA ASP A 223 -18.99 -11.23 -40.32
C ASP A 223 -18.35 -9.93 -39.79
N ASP A 224 -17.02 -9.93 -39.63
CA ASP A 224 -16.21 -8.76 -39.36
C ASP A 224 -16.19 -7.86 -40.61
N LYS A 225 -17.33 -7.21 -40.89
CA LYS A 225 -17.48 -6.16 -41.91
C LYS A 225 -17.35 -4.76 -41.32
N TYR A 226 -16.22 -4.48 -40.69
CA TYR A 226 -15.81 -3.11 -40.40
C TYR A 226 -14.29 -2.94 -40.55
N ASP A 227 -13.72 -3.54 -41.59
CA ASP A 227 -12.41 -3.13 -42.10
C ASP A 227 -12.57 -2.87 -43.59
N ASP A 228 -12.94 -1.62 -43.91
CA ASP A 228 -12.60 -0.83 -45.11
C ASP A 228 -13.71 0.21 -45.36
N SER A 229 -13.59 1.37 -44.72
CA SER A 229 -14.26 2.60 -45.12
C SER A 229 -13.45 3.78 -44.59
N ASP A 230 -12.65 4.33 -45.49
CA ASP A 230 -12.18 5.71 -45.58
C ASP A 230 -12.16 6.55 -44.29
N ASP A 231 -10.91 6.79 -43.88
CA ASP A 231 -10.38 7.89 -43.09
C ASP A 231 -11.02 9.25 -43.46
N ASP A 232 -12.08 9.69 -42.77
CA ASP A 232 -12.63 11.07 -42.85
C ASP A 232 -13.60 11.43 -41.68
N ASP A 233 -13.37 10.92 -40.46
CA ASP A 233 -14.06 11.42 -39.24
C ASP A 233 -13.12 12.30 -38.41
N GLU A 234 -12.67 13.40 -39.01
CA GLU A 234 -12.11 14.54 -38.28
C GLU A 234 -13.19 15.09 -37.34
N PHE A 235 -12.88 15.12 -36.05
CA PHE A 235 -13.79 15.57 -35.01
C PHE A 235 -14.17 17.04 -35.24
N ASP A 236 -15.37 17.28 -35.75
CA ASP A 236 -15.82 18.62 -36.17
C ASP A 236 -16.15 19.50 -34.94
N GLU A 237 -15.17 20.29 -34.49
CA GLU A 237 -15.29 21.21 -33.34
C GLU A 237 -16.43 22.24 -33.51
N ASP A 238 -16.93 22.45 -34.73
CA ASP A 238 -18.01 23.39 -35.04
C ASP A 238 -19.41 22.90 -34.63
N LYS A 239 -19.55 21.64 -34.16
CA LYS A 239 -20.82 21.09 -33.65
C LYS A 239 -21.05 21.31 -32.15
N LEU A 240 -20.07 21.88 -31.45
CA LEU A 240 -20.19 22.35 -30.05
C LEU A 240 -20.81 23.75 -30.02
N THR A 241 -22.09 23.86 -30.41
CA THR A 241 -22.85 25.09 -30.18
C THR A 241 -23.47 25.08 -28.78
N GLU A 242 -23.55 26.25 -28.14
CA GLU A 242 -24.08 26.41 -26.77
C GLU A 242 -25.49 25.82 -26.56
N GLU A 243 -26.24 25.57 -27.64
CA GLU A 243 -27.57 24.96 -27.59
C GLU A 243 -27.55 23.47 -27.16
N SER A 244 -26.41 22.78 -27.28
CA SER A 244 -26.26 21.37 -26.87
C SER A 244 -26.04 21.18 -25.36
N TYR A 245 -25.74 22.26 -24.61
CA TYR A 245 -25.67 22.27 -23.15
C TYR A 245 -27.04 22.53 -22.48
N ARG A 246 -28.10 22.73 -23.26
CA ARG A 246 -29.42 23.07 -22.73
C ARG A 246 -30.11 21.83 -22.17
N THR A 247 -30.15 21.68 -20.86
CA THR A 247 -31.01 20.70 -20.17
C THR A 247 -32.49 21.07 -20.41
N THR A 248 -33.37 20.08 -20.60
CA THR A 248 -34.82 20.25 -20.83
C THR A 248 -35.60 20.72 -19.58
N ILE A 249 -35.03 21.62 -18.79
CA ILE A 249 -35.74 22.31 -17.71
C ILE A 249 -36.28 23.60 -18.32
N GLU A 250 -37.59 23.66 -18.53
CA GLU A 250 -38.29 24.92 -18.77
C GLU A 250 -38.23 25.74 -17.48
N GLU A 251 -37.24 26.63 -17.35
CA GLU A 251 -37.21 27.63 -16.28
C GLU A 251 -38.30 28.67 -16.57
N ASN A 252 -39.42 28.55 -15.86
CA ASN A 252 -40.46 29.55 -15.83
C ASN A 252 -40.00 30.68 -14.88
N PRO A 253 -39.85 31.94 -15.34
CA PRO A 253 -39.26 33.03 -14.55
C PRO A 253 -40.09 33.47 -13.33
N GLU A 254 -41.25 32.87 -13.08
CA GLU A 254 -42.03 33.08 -11.85
C GLU A 254 -41.56 32.19 -10.68
N ASP A 255 -40.84 31.08 -10.93
CA ASP A 255 -40.35 30.18 -9.86
C ASP A 255 -38.98 30.60 -9.28
N LEU A 256 -38.39 31.66 -9.84
CA LEU A 256 -37.09 32.23 -9.43
C LEU A 256 -37.24 33.49 -8.56
N GLU A 257 -38.43 33.78 -8.04
CA GLU A 257 -38.61 34.72 -6.93
C GLU A 257 -38.26 34.03 -5.60
N LEU A 258 -36.97 33.80 -5.37
CA LEU A 258 -36.47 33.66 -4.02
C LEU A 258 -36.60 35.05 -3.36
N ALA A 259 -37.72 35.28 -2.69
CA ALA A 259 -37.97 36.45 -1.87
C ALA A 259 -36.86 36.59 -0.82
N ALA A 260 -35.84 37.36 -1.17
CA ALA A 260 -34.90 37.94 -0.24
C ALA A 260 -35.63 39.06 0.48
N ASP A 261 -36.36 38.72 1.55
CA ASP A 261 -36.72 39.72 2.55
C ASP A 261 -36.99 39.12 3.94
N ASP A 262 -36.56 39.90 4.93
CA ASP A 262 -36.90 39.90 6.36
C ASP A 262 -36.13 39.04 7.39
N VAL A 263 -35.00 39.63 7.86
CA VAL A 263 -34.62 39.95 9.26
C VAL A 263 -35.26 39.18 10.44
N THR A 264 -34.54 38.78 11.50
CA THR A 264 -33.92 39.66 12.52
C THR A 264 -33.07 38.83 13.49
N ASP A 265 -31.89 39.36 13.88
CA ASP A 265 -31.24 39.07 15.16
C ASP A 265 -32.14 39.60 16.29
N ASP A 266 -32.42 38.79 17.31
CA ASP A 266 -32.97 39.29 18.58
C ASP A 266 -32.16 38.66 19.74
N ASP A 267 -31.10 39.39 20.10
CA ASP A 267 -30.55 39.40 21.45
C ASP A 267 -31.58 40.05 22.39
N ASP A 268 -32.05 39.33 23.42
CA ASP A 268 -32.28 39.84 24.80
C ASP A 268 -33.29 38.95 25.58
N TYR A 269 -32.77 38.17 26.55
CA TYR A 269 -33.14 38.08 27.99
C TYR A 269 -32.75 36.74 28.65
#